data_AF-A0A2W6ZA66-F1
#
_entry.id   AF-A0A2W6ZA66-F1
#
_cell.length_a   1.000
_cell.length_b   1.000
_cell.length_c   1.000
_cell.angle_alpha   90.00
_cell.angle_beta   90.00
_cell.angle_gamma   90.00
#
_symmetry.space_group_name_H-M   'P 1'
#
loop_
_entity.id
_entity.type
_entity.pdbx_description
1 polymer ?
#
loop_
_entity_poly.entity_id
_entity_poly.type
_entity_poly.pdbx_seq_one_letter_code
_entity_poly.pdbx_strand_id
1 'polypeptide(L)'
;MAGVTLLQLTSFTNTQVWESSFRCDADAQPVADDPINFVETVAPPALSLLVSEGSADDRSLQANLKKLKNLCGSQVAKAELARTFGLEDVIGADWPASLPVRCP
;
A
#
# COMPACT_ATOMS: atom_id res chain seq x y z
N MET A 1 -9.84 1.06 -7.69
CA MET A 1 -10.27 0.15 -6.59
C MET A 1 -9.06 -0.23 -5.77
N ALA A 2 -9.05 0.06 -4.47
CA ALA A 2 -7.92 -0.23 -3.59
C ALA A 2 -7.84 -1.71 -3.20
N GLY A 3 -6.64 -2.17 -2.81
CA GLY A 3 -6.40 -3.55 -2.42
C GLY A 3 -4.99 -3.76 -1.87
N VAL A 4 -4.74 -4.96 -1.35
CA VAL A 4 -3.44 -5.34 -0.77
C VAL A 4 -2.79 -6.38 -1.68
N THR A 5 -1.54 -6.14 -2.05
CA THR A 5 -0.76 -7.08 -2.87
C THR A 5 0.48 -7.53 -2.11
N LEU A 6 0.64 -8.84 -1.94
CA LEU A 6 1.83 -9.44 -1.33
C LEU A 6 2.74 -9.91 -2.46
N LEU A 7 3.91 -9.28 -2.58
CA LEU A 7 4.92 -9.64 -3.56
C LEU A 7 5.96 -10.53 -2.89
N GLN A 8 6.21 -11.72 -3.46
CA GLN A 8 7.33 -12.55 -3.04
C GLN A 8 8.53 -12.22 -3.93
N LEU A 9 9.56 -11.63 -3.34
CA LEU A 9 10.80 -11.27 -4.02
C LEU A 9 11.87 -12.31 -3.68
N THR A 10 12.63 -12.76 -4.68
CA THR A 10 13.82 -13.60 -4.44
C THR A 10 14.91 -12.76 -3.78
N SER A 11 15.80 -13.38 -3.00
CA SER A 11 16.89 -12.64 -2.35
C SER A 11 17.72 -11.90 -3.39
N PHE A 12 18.01 -10.64 -3.12
CA PHE A 12 18.74 -9.79 -4.04
C PHE A 12 20.24 -9.88 -3.78
N THR A 13 21.03 -10.10 -4.84
CA THR A 13 22.49 -10.13 -4.76
C THR A 13 23.14 -8.75 -4.99
N ASN A 14 22.35 -7.74 -5.40
CA ASN A 14 22.78 -6.37 -5.68
C ASN A 14 21.76 -5.36 -5.12
N THR A 15 22.15 -4.07 -5.04
CA THR A 15 21.25 -2.98 -4.67
C THR A 15 20.02 -2.93 -5.58
N GLN A 16 18.83 -2.86 -4.99
CA GLN A 16 17.56 -2.75 -5.70
C GLN A 16 16.98 -1.35 -5.52
N VAL A 17 16.39 -0.81 -6.59
CA VAL A 17 15.61 0.43 -6.55
C VAL A 17 14.15 0.06 -6.77
N TRP A 18 13.30 0.41 -5.81
CA TRP A 18 11.85 0.29 -5.96
C TRP A 18 11.29 1.62 -6.46
N GLU A 19 10.63 1.61 -7.61
CA GLU A 19 9.98 2.78 -8.18
C GLU A 19 8.47 2.51 -8.30
N SER A 20 7.66 3.39 -7.72
CA SER A 20 6.21 3.39 -7.92
C SER A 20 5.82 4.57 -8.80
N SER A 21 4.99 4.33 -9.81
CA SER A 21 4.36 5.41 -10.59
C SER A 21 2.85 5.41 -10.34
N PHE A 22 2.28 6.61 -10.26
CA PHE A 22 0.85 6.82 -10.19
C PHE A 22 0.39 7.47 -11.50
N ARG A 23 -0.65 6.92 -12.12
CA ARG A 23 -1.28 7.52 -13.30
C ARG A 23 -2.41 8.43 -12.83
N CYS A 24 -2.20 9.74 -12.93
CA CYS A 24 -3.26 10.73 -12.73
C CYS A 24 -4.13 10.77 -14.01
N ASP A 25 -5.11 9.87 -14.15
CA ASP A 25 -6.01 9.89 -15.32
C ASP A 25 -7.30 10.71 -15.03
N ALA A 26 -7.30 11.92 -15.58
CA ALA A 26 -8.32 12.67 -16.33
C ALA A 26 -9.77 12.96 -15.83
N ASP A 27 -10.27 12.42 -14.71
CA ASP A 27 -11.67 12.70 -14.28
C ASP A 27 -11.80 13.80 -13.21
N ALA A 28 -10.71 14.48 -12.84
CA ALA A 28 -10.80 15.75 -12.14
C ALA A 28 -11.33 16.79 -13.14
N GLN A 29 -12.66 16.98 -13.20
CA GLN A 29 -13.21 18.10 -13.94
C GLN A 29 -12.59 19.37 -13.36
N PRO A 30 -11.84 20.16 -14.16
CA PRO A 30 -11.31 21.41 -13.69
C PRO A 30 -12.50 22.27 -13.27
N VAL A 31 -12.50 22.75 -12.02
CA VAL A 31 -13.42 23.81 -11.61
C VAL A 31 -13.07 25.01 -12.48
N ALA A 32 -13.95 25.30 -13.44
CA ALA A 32 -13.78 26.34 -14.42
C ALA A 32 -13.83 27.71 -13.72
N ASP A 33 -12.66 28.21 -13.29
CA ASP A 33 -12.28 29.64 -13.28
C ASP A 33 -11.01 29.98 -12.45
N ASP A 34 -10.19 29.01 -12.02
CA ASP A 34 -8.95 29.32 -11.28
C ASP A 34 -7.67 29.10 -12.13
N PRO A 35 -6.96 30.17 -12.55
CA PRO A 35 -5.78 30.10 -13.42
C PRO A 35 -4.52 29.48 -12.76
N ILE A 36 -4.59 29.03 -11.50
CA ILE A 36 -3.50 28.35 -10.80
C ILE A 36 -3.83 26.86 -10.50
N ASN A 37 -4.98 26.34 -10.94
CA ASN A 37 -5.47 25.00 -10.59
C ASN A 37 -4.74 23.81 -11.30
N PHE A 38 -3.48 24.00 -11.72
CA PHE A 38 -2.71 23.03 -12.50
C PHE A 38 -1.87 22.06 -11.65
N VAL A 39 -1.88 22.21 -10.32
CA VAL A 39 -0.99 21.46 -9.42
C VAL A 39 -1.79 20.84 -8.29
N GLU A 40 -2.67 19.90 -8.61
CA GLU A 40 -3.12 18.93 -7.60
C GLU A 40 -2.09 17.80 -7.50
N THR A 41 -1.16 17.94 -6.57
CA THR A 41 -0.11 16.96 -6.24
C THR A 41 -0.62 15.87 -5.29
N VAL A 42 -1.84 15.39 -5.48
CA VAL A 42 -2.41 14.34 -4.62
C VAL A 42 -1.93 12.97 -5.10
N ALA A 43 -0.62 12.73 -5.03
CA ALA A 43 -0.10 11.38 -5.14
C ALA A 43 -0.52 10.60 -3.88
N PRO A 44 -1.09 9.39 -3.99
CA PRO A 44 -1.41 8.61 -2.81
C PRO A 44 -0.12 8.31 -2.02
N PRO A 45 -0.11 8.47 -0.69
CA PRO A 45 1.06 8.18 0.11
C PRO A 45 1.49 6.72 -0.10
N ALA A 46 2.77 6.52 -0.44
CA ALA A 46 3.36 5.20 -0.57
C ALA A 46 4.29 4.96 0.62
N LEU A 47 3.94 4.00 1.48
CA LEU A 47 4.80 3.56 2.58
C LEU A 47 5.51 2.26 2.18
N SER A 48 6.84 2.33 2.09
CA SER A 48 7.69 1.16 1.87
C SER A 48 8.18 0.61 3.21
N LEU A 49 7.70 -0.57 3.60
CA LEU A 49 8.20 -1.30 4.77
C LEU A 49 9.40 -2.14 4.33
N LEU A 50 10.62 -1.63 4.50
CA LEU A 50 11.85 -2.37 4.24
C LEU A 50 12.28 -3.11 5.52
N VAL A 51 12.41 -4.43 5.42
CA VAL A 51 12.98 -5.27 6.49
C VAL A 51 14.34 -5.75 6.00
N SER A 52 15.41 -5.19 6.55
CA SER A 52 16.77 -5.40 6.04
C SER A 52 17.25 -6.83 6.26
N GLU A 53 17.02 -7.38 7.46
CA GLU A 53 17.23 -8.77 7.85
C GLU A 53 16.30 -9.03 9.05
N GLY A 54 15.53 -10.11 9.04
CA GLY A 54 14.54 -10.39 10.10
C GLY A 54 15.22 -10.59 11.46
N SER A 55 15.29 -9.52 12.25
CA SER A 55 15.80 -9.54 13.60
C SER A 55 14.76 -10.14 14.55
N ALA A 56 15.15 -10.38 15.80
CA ALA A 56 14.23 -10.84 16.85
C ALA A 56 13.03 -9.89 17.04
N ASP A 57 13.21 -8.61 16.71
CA ASP A 57 12.20 -7.55 16.83
C ASP A 57 11.20 -7.58 15.66
N ASP A 58 11.57 -8.19 14.52
CA ASP A 58 10.71 -8.34 13.34
C ASP A 58 9.79 -9.56 13.41
N ARG A 59 9.85 -10.35 14.49
CA ARG A 59 9.05 -11.58 14.64
C ARG A 59 7.54 -11.30 14.61
N SER A 60 7.11 -10.18 15.18
CA SER A 60 5.70 -9.75 15.14
C SER A 60 5.26 -9.42 13.71
N LEU A 61 6.09 -8.69 12.96
CA LEU A 61 5.85 -8.34 11.56
C LEU A 61 5.81 -9.59 10.67
N GLN A 62 6.77 -10.50 10.83
CA GLN A 62 6.80 -11.79 10.13
C GLN A 62 5.55 -12.63 10.39
N ALA A 63 5.08 -12.68 11.65
CA ALA A 63 3.84 -13.38 12.00
C ALA A 63 2.61 -12.72 11.34
N ASN A 64 2.56 -11.39 11.29
CA ASN A 64 1.48 -10.64 10.67
C ASN A 64 1.48 -10.81 9.14
N LEU A 65 2.64 -10.77 8.49
CA LEU A 65 2.79 -11.07 7.06
C LEU A 65 2.37 -12.50 6.74
N LYS A 66 2.72 -13.47 7.59
CA LYS A 66 2.28 -14.87 7.43
C LYS A 66 0.77 -15.02 7.56
N LYS A 67 0.13 -14.35 8.52
CA LYS A 67 -1.34 -14.31 8.65
C LYS A 67 -1.98 -13.71 7.40
N LEU A 68 -1.44 -12.60 6.91
CA LEU A 68 -1.94 -11.95 5.71
C LEU A 68 -1.77 -12.83 4.45
N LYS A 69 -0.65 -13.56 4.35
CA LYS A 69 -0.44 -14.58 3.30
C LYS A 69 -1.46 -15.71 3.36
N ASN A 70 -1.93 -16.11 4.53
CA ASN A 70 -3.00 -17.11 4.63
C ASN A 70 -4.36 -16.59 4.11
N LEU A 71 -4.50 -15.28 3.92
CA LEU A 71 -5.70 -14.65 3.37
C LEU A 71 -5.61 -14.40 1.85
N CYS A 72 -4.58 -14.92 1.16
CA CYS A 72 -4.47 -14.78 -0.30
C CYS A 72 -5.75 -15.23 -1.01
N GLY A 73 -6.24 -14.42 -1.97
CA GLY A 73 -7.49 -14.66 -2.70
C GLY A 73 -8.75 -14.32 -1.91
N SER A 74 -8.62 -13.91 -0.65
CA SER A 74 -9.73 -13.53 0.23
C SER A 74 -9.76 -12.00 0.46
N GLN A 75 -10.50 -11.59 1.48
CA GLN A 75 -10.68 -10.21 1.88
C GLN A 75 -10.12 -9.98 3.29
N VAL A 76 -9.64 -8.77 3.56
CA VAL A 76 -9.19 -8.34 4.89
C VAL A 76 -9.87 -7.02 5.27
N ALA A 77 -10.22 -6.85 6.54
CA ALA A 77 -10.82 -5.62 7.03
C ALA A 77 -9.79 -4.48 7.01
N LYS A 78 -10.17 -3.33 6.44
CA LYS A 78 -9.34 -2.13 6.34
C LYS A 78 -8.74 -1.72 7.68
N ALA A 79 -9.58 -1.67 8.72
CA ALA A 79 -9.17 -1.28 10.07
C ALA A 79 -8.23 -2.29 10.75
N GLU A 80 -8.37 -3.58 10.44
CA GLU A 80 -7.44 -4.60 10.94
C GLU A 80 -6.07 -4.46 10.27
N LEU A 81 -6.06 -4.30 8.94
CA LEU A 81 -4.84 -4.09 8.19
C LEU A 81 -4.09 -2.82 8.64
N ALA A 82 -4.81 -1.70 8.77
CA ALA A 82 -4.24 -0.42 9.20
C ALA A 82 -3.50 -0.57 10.53
N ARG A 83 -4.18 -1.09 11.56
CA ARG A 83 -3.61 -1.29 12.90
C ARG A 83 -2.46 -2.29 12.94
N THR A 84 -2.55 -3.34 12.14
CA THR A 84 -1.55 -4.42 12.15
C THR A 84 -0.21 -3.97 11.57
N PHE A 85 -0.23 -3.04 10.61
CA PHE A 85 0.95 -2.58 9.87
C PHE A 85 1.26 -1.09 10.03
N GLY A 86 0.53 -0.37 10.90
CA GLY A 86 0.74 1.07 11.15
C GLY A 86 0.43 1.94 9.92
N LEU A 87 -0.67 1.64 9.21
CA LEU A 87 -1.05 2.30 7.95
C LEU A 87 -2.20 3.31 8.11
N GLU A 88 -2.56 3.68 9.35
CA GLU A 88 -3.68 4.58 9.65
C GLU A 88 -3.57 5.93 8.94
N ASP A 89 -2.35 6.45 8.79
CA ASP A 89 -2.09 7.75 8.16
C ASP A 89 -2.01 7.65 6.62
N VAL A 90 -1.99 6.42 6.08
CA VAL A 90 -1.84 6.13 4.63
C VAL A 90 -3.18 5.70 4.02
N ILE A 91 -3.99 4.96 4.78
CA ILE A 91 -5.26 4.42 4.31
C ILE A 91 -6.39 5.43 4.54
N GLY A 92 -6.81 6.08 3.45
CA GLY A 92 -7.86 7.09 3.47
C GLY A 92 -9.29 6.56 3.70
N ALA A 93 -10.21 7.52 3.88
CA ALA A 93 -11.65 7.25 4.04
C ALA A 93 -12.28 6.69 2.75
N ASP A 94 -11.71 7.04 1.60
CA ASP A 94 -12.08 6.61 0.25
C ASP A 94 -11.82 5.12 -0.03
N TRP A 95 -10.99 4.47 0.79
CA TRP A 95 -10.75 3.04 0.70
C TRP A 95 -11.93 2.23 1.25
N PRO A 96 -12.33 1.14 0.57
CA PRO A 96 -13.44 0.29 1.00
C PRO A 96 -13.12 -0.38 2.35
N ALA A 97 -14.17 -0.65 3.14
CA ALA A 97 -14.03 -1.29 4.46
C ALA A 97 -13.39 -2.69 4.41
N SER A 98 -13.48 -3.35 3.26
CA SER A 98 -12.90 -4.67 2.97
C SER A 98 -11.99 -4.57 1.75
N LEU A 99 -10.78 -5.09 1.87
CA LEU A 99 -9.75 -5.04 0.83
C LEU A 99 -9.43 -6.43 0.30
N PRO A 100 -9.37 -6.64 -1.02
CA PRO A 100 -8.91 -7.91 -1.59
C PRO A 100 -7.42 -8.11 -1.29
N VAL A 101 -7.04 -9.34 -0.92
CA VAL A 101 -5.65 -9.75 -0.75
C VAL A 101 -5.20 -10.52 -2.00
N ARG A 102 -4.23 -9.97 -2.72
CA ARG A 102 -3.67 -10.51 -3.96
C ARG A 102 -2.26 -11.01 -3.71
N CYS A 103 -1.95 -12.21 -4.17
CA CYS A 103 -0.64 -12.83 -4.03
C CYS A 103 -0.22 -13.36 -5.40
N PRO A 104 0.24 -12.48 -6.30
CA PRO A 104 0.71 -12.85 -7.63
C PRO A 104 1.98 -13.72 -7.57
#